data_AF-A0A977LC55-F1
#
_entry.id   AF-A0A977LC55-F1
#
_cell.length_a   1.000
_cell.length_b   1.000
_cell.length_c   1.000
_cell.angle_alpha   90.00
_cell.angle_beta   90.00
_cell.angle_gamma   90.00
#
_symmetry.space_group_name_H-M   'P 1'
#
loop_
_entity.id
_entity.type
_entity.pdbx_description
1 polymer ?
#
loop_
_entity_poly.entity_id
_entity_poly.type
_entity_poly.pdbx_seq_one_letter_code
_entity_poly.pdbx_strand_id
1 'polypeptide(L)'
;MITLALGLIASCSNSDPTPAANSSGTVIQVDASKFLSAGLSEPISIVSRTLSNGKTADCYKIVSKSTPTDHAQGPWCPTNIADDASKGGIWMEGGNVYDVDGAFIKNLATFYNNTTWQMYNANTGAITKTLTQADCQAAANPNVGVAYKNYCVECLPSYVSTLTKTIYIPVTPVKLSSSTSFGAGPGSSGPSARGIAFNGVVFDAPAPVNIILAAYTLAPFDDAGGHINLGAGYHYHAATGKSTKITQTDGHAAMIGYAMDGFGIFERLSASGTEYSDLDSNRGHYDDTRGYHYHVDKAGSNNFINGLAGAYAN
;
A
#
# COMPACT_ATOMS: atom_id res chain seq x y z
N MET A 1 21.01 66.84 16.98
CA MET A 1 20.17 65.71 17.43
C MET A 1 19.64 64.99 16.21
N ILE A 2 20.03 63.74 16.04
CA ILE A 2 19.30 62.57 15.50
C ILE A 2 20.39 61.53 15.26
N THR A 3 20.53 60.62 16.21
CA THR A 3 21.47 59.49 16.16
C THR A 3 20.72 58.35 15.47
N LEU A 4 21.21 57.92 14.30
CA LEU A 4 20.62 56.82 13.53
C LEU A 4 21.14 55.50 14.11
N ALA A 5 20.28 54.78 14.85
CA ALA A 5 20.57 53.45 15.35
C ALA A 5 20.24 52.41 14.27
N LEU A 6 21.27 51.73 13.76
CA LEU A 6 21.14 50.61 12.82
C LEU A 6 20.91 49.32 13.62
N GLY A 7 19.67 48.83 13.62
CA GLY A 7 19.32 47.55 14.25
C GLY A 7 19.72 46.38 13.36
N LEU A 8 20.67 45.55 13.81
CA LEU A 8 20.90 44.23 13.24
C LEU A 8 19.72 43.32 13.59
N ILE A 9 19.02 42.85 12.57
CA ILE A 9 18.01 41.80 12.69
C ILE A 9 18.76 40.47 12.61
N ALA A 10 18.97 39.81 13.74
CA ALA A 10 19.48 38.44 13.78
C ALA A 10 18.40 37.52 13.21
N SER A 11 18.64 36.97 12.01
CA SER A 11 17.80 35.96 11.41
C SER A 11 18.00 34.64 12.16
N CYS A 12 17.05 34.26 13.01
CA CYS A 12 17.01 32.94 13.60
C CYS A 12 16.57 31.94 12.52
N SER A 13 17.51 31.19 11.98
CA SER A 13 17.24 30.00 11.18
C SER A 13 16.59 28.94 12.08
N ASN A 14 15.27 28.78 11.96
CA ASN A 14 14.57 27.61 12.48
C ASN A 14 15.13 26.37 11.76
N SER A 15 16.08 25.70 12.39
CA SER A 15 16.50 24.36 12.00
C SER A 15 15.51 23.41 12.64
N ASP A 16 14.63 22.82 11.83
CA ASP A 16 13.82 21.70 12.29
C ASP A 16 14.76 20.62 12.85
N PRO A 17 14.52 20.10 14.07
CA PRO A 17 15.40 19.11 14.66
C PRO A 17 15.34 17.83 13.81
N THR A 18 16.49 17.45 13.23
CA THR A 18 16.62 16.17 12.52
C THR A 18 16.36 15.01 13.49
N PRO A 19 15.48 14.05 13.15
CA PRO A 19 15.23 12.90 14.02
C PRO A 19 16.52 12.14 14.30
N ALA A 20 16.89 12.03 15.57
CA ALA A 20 18.11 11.33 15.97
C ALA A 20 17.95 9.82 15.77
N ALA A 21 19.01 9.16 15.31
CA ALA A 21 19.06 7.70 15.19
C ALA A 21 19.21 7.04 16.56
N ASN A 22 18.53 5.93 16.79
CA ASN A 22 18.72 5.06 17.96
C ASN A 22 19.46 3.80 17.50
N SER A 23 20.67 3.55 18.02
CA SER A 23 21.58 2.52 17.53
C SER A 23 21.75 1.32 18.46
N SER A 24 20.81 1.05 19.37
CA SER A 24 20.88 -0.13 20.24
C SER A 24 20.14 -1.33 19.66
N GLY A 25 20.79 -2.49 19.55
CA GLY A 25 20.18 -3.79 19.23
C GLY A 25 20.58 -4.37 17.88
N THR A 26 20.03 -5.55 17.57
CA THR A 26 20.17 -6.25 16.28
C THR A 26 19.52 -5.42 15.16
N VAL A 27 20.24 -5.26 14.05
CA VAL A 27 19.72 -4.66 12.81
C VAL A 27 19.93 -5.66 11.69
N ILE A 28 18.84 -6.04 11.03
CA ILE A 28 18.87 -6.94 9.88
C ILE A 28 18.94 -6.12 8.61
N GLN A 29 19.98 -6.35 7.81
CA GLN A 29 20.11 -5.72 6.50
C GLN A 29 19.03 -6.24 5.54
N VAL A 30 18.64 -5.39 4.61
CA VAL A 30 17.77 -5.78 3.51
C VAL A 30 18.51 -6.84 2.68
N ASP A 31 17.92 -8.02 2.56
CA ASP A 31 18.37 -9.07 1.66
C ASP A 31 17.63 -8.95 0.32
N ALA A 32 18.32 -8.42 -0.68
CA ALA A 32 17.80 -8.22 -2.03
C ALA A 32 17.54 -9.54 -2.78
N SER A 33 18.14 -10.67 -2.36
CA SER A 33 17.92 -11.96 -3.02
C SER A 33 16.51 -12.53 -2.81
N LYS A 34 15.78 -11.99 -1.82
CA LYS A 34 14.39 -12.36 -1.52
C LYS A 34 13.39 -11.85 -2.56
N PHE A 35 13.77 -10.85 -3.37
CA PHE A 35 12.90 -10.36 -4.43
C PHE A 35 12.84 -11.34 -5.60
N LEU A 36 11.63 -11.60 -6.09
CA LEU A 36 11.43 -12.39 -7.30
C LEU A 36 11.93 -11.62 -8.51
N SER A 37 12.93 -12.18 -9.19
CA SER A 37 13.50 -11.60 -10.42
C SER A 37 12.45 -11.33 -11.49
N ALA A 38 11.41 -12.16 -11.57
CA ALA A 38 10.31 -12.01 -12.52
C ALA A 38 9.50 -10.71 -12.32
N GLY A 39 9.42 -10.20 -11.08
CA GLY A 39 8.77 -8.94 -10.72
C GLY A 39 9.64 -7.69 -10.93
N LEU A 40 10.91 -7.87 -11.31
CA LEU A 40 11.86 -6.77 -11.55
C LEU A 40 11.96 -6.47 -13.04
N SER A 41 12.11 -5.19 -13.40
CA SER A 41 12.40 -4.75 -14.78
C SER A 41 13.90 -4.70 -15.07
N GLU A 42 14.73 -4.54 -14.05
CA GLU A 42 16.19 -4.60 -14.11
C GLU A 42 16.75 -5.19 -12.80
N PRO A 43 17.99 -5.72 -12.78
CA PRO A 43 18.61 -6.19 -11.55
C PRO A 43 18.69 -5.08 -10.48
N ILE A 44 18.48 -5.44 -9.22
CA ILE A 44 18.61 -4.51 -8.09
C ILE A 44 20.05 -4.00 -8.04
N SER A 45 20.21 -2.68 -7.91
CA SER A 45 21.50 -2.00 -7.80
C SER A 45 21.58 -1.21 -6.50
N ILE A 46 22.80 -0.84 -6.08
CA ILE A 46 23.03 0.01 -4.92
C ILE A 46 23.36 1.42 -5.41
N VAL A 47 22.75 2.42 -4.79
CA VAL A 47 23.01 3.84 -5.01
C VAL A 47 23.13 4.58 -3.68
N SER A 48 23.96 5.62 -3.64
CA SER A 48 24.06 6.47 -2.46
C SER A 48 22.91 7.48 -2.42
N ARG A 49 22.15 7.55 -1.32
CA ARG A 49 21.05 8.50 -1.13
C ARG A 49 21.08 9.16 0.24
N THR A 50 20.52 10.36 0.32
CA THR A 50 20.25 11.04 1.59
C THR A 50 18.97 10.47 2.19
N LEU A 51 19.06 9.96 3.42
CA LEU A 51 17.91 9.50 4.19
C LEU A 51 17.15 10.68 4.80
N SER A 52 15.94 10.43 5.29
CA SER A 52 15.08 11.43 5.93
C SER A 52 15.67 12.09 7.19
N ASN A 53 16.69 11.49 7.80
CA ASN A 53 17.45 12.08 8.91
C ASN A 53 18.65 12.95 8.46
N GLY A 54 18.79 13.20 7.15
CA GLY A 54 19.87 14.00 6.57
C GLY A 54 21.20 13.28 6.38
N LYS A 55 21.34 12.01 6.81
CA LYS A 55 22.56 11.23 6.60
C LYS A 55 22.54 10.53 5.24
N THR A 56 23.70 10.39 4.62
CA THR A 56 23.86 9.59 3.41
C THR A 56 24.02 8.10 3.76
N ALA A 57 23.36 7.23 3.01
CA ALA A 57 23.49 5.78 3.12
C ALA A 57 23.37 5.08 1.76
N ASP A 58 23.88 3.86 1.69
CA ASP A 58 23.62 2.97 0.56
C ASP A 58 22.16 2.52 0.59
N CYS A 59 21.49 2.67 -0.55
CA CYS A 59 20.11 2.27 -0.76
C CYS A 59 20.03 1.33 -1.97
N TYR A 60 19.20 0.31 -1.88
CA TYR A 60 18.81 -0.45 -3.05
C TYR A 60 17.92 0.39 -3.95
N LYS A 61 18.27 0.49 -5.23
CA LYS A 61 17.37 0.92 -6.31
C LYS A 61 16.69 -0.33 -6.85
N ILE A 62 15.39 -0.42 -6.62
CA ILE A 62 14.54 -1.52 -7.09
C ILE A 62 13.65 -0.95 -8.18
N VAL A 63 13.81 -1.43 -9.41
CA VAL A 63 12.87 -1.09 -10.50
C VAL A 63 11.98 -2.28 -10.76
N SER A 64 10.73 -2.16 -10.33
CA SER A 64 9.74 -3.23 -10.39
C SER A 64 8.75 -3.03 -11.52
N LYS A 65 8.27 -4.14 -12.08
CA LYS A 65 7.15 -4.19 -13.01
C LYS A 65 5.84 -3.97 -12.26
N SER A 66 4.83 -3.49 -12.98
CA SER A 66 3.50 -3.22 -12.40
C SER A 66 2.57 -4.42 -12.33
N THR A 67 3.06 -5.63 -12.57
CA THR A 67 2.25 -6.86 -12.54
C THR A 67 3.06 -7.98 -11.87
N PRO A 68 2.56 -8.57 -10.77
CA PRO A 68 3.20 -9.71 -10.12
C PRO A 68 3.12 -10.97 -11.00
N THR A 69 3.93 -11.98 -10.66
CA THR A 69 4.01 -13.26 -11.40
C THR A 69 3.72 -14.49 -10.55
N ASP A 70 3.58 -14.31 -9.24
CA ASP A 70 3.37 -15.35 -8.24
C ASP A 70 1.90 -15.63 -7.93
N HIS A 71 0.99 -14.84 -8.48
CA HIS A 71 -0.46 -15.06 -8.43
C HIS A 71 -1.14 -14.41 -9.64
N ALA A 72 -2.34 -14.89 -9.97
CA ALA A 72 -3.19 -14.25 -10.95
C ALA A 72 -3.80 -12.97 -10.37
N GLN A 73 -3.86 -11.92 -11.18
CA GLN A 73 -4.51 -10.66 -10.85
C GLN A 73 -5.98 -10.71 -11.24
N GLY A 74 -6.85 -10.17 -10.39
CA GLY A 74 -8.29 -10.31 -10.57
C GLY A 74 -8.80 -11.72 -10.27
N PRO A 75 -10.10 -11.97 -10.48
CA PRO A 75 -11.12 -11.02 -10.92
C PRO A 75 -11.39 -9.91 -9.89
N TRP A 76 -12.00 -8.80 -10.34
CA TRP A 76 -12.43 -7.70 -9.46
C TRP A 76 -13.94 -7.54 -9.48
N CYS A 77 -14.51 -7.40 -10.68
CA CYS A 77 -15.94 -7.13 -10.87
C CYS A 77 -16.67 -8.34 -11.47
N PRO A 78 -17.66 -8.91 -10.75
CA PRO A 78 -18.54 -9.93 -11.32
C PRO A 78 -19.34 -9.36 -12.50
N THR A 79 -19.85 -10.24 -13.35
CA THR A 79 -20.57 -9.88 -14.56
C THR A 79 -22.09 -9.91 -14.40
N ASN A 80 -22.59 -10.70 -13.44
CA ASN A 80 -24.01 -10.85 -13.14
C ASN A 80 -24.27 -10.98 -11.64
N ILE A 81 -25.45 -10.59 -11.18
CA ILE A 81 -25.89 -10.77 -9.78
C ILE A 81 -26.06 -12.23 -9.34
N ALA A 82 -25.98 -13.18 -10.26
CA ALA A 82 -25.95 -14.62 -9.99
C ALA A 82 -24.52 -15.17 -9.83
N ASP A 83 -23.49 -14.39 -10.14
CA ASP A 83 -22.10 -14.81 -10.04
C ASP A 83 -21.71 -15.00 -8.56
N ASP A 84 -20.92 -16.03 -8.27
CA ASP A 84 -20.37 -16.31 -6.93
C ASP A 84 -19.05 -15.56 -6.69
N ALA A 85 -18.50 -15.72 -5.48
CA ALA A 85 -17.24 -15.09 -5.07
C ALA A 85 -16.05 -15.41 -5.99
N SER A 86 -16.06 -16.51 -6.75
CA SER A 86 -14.97 -16.84 -7.68
C SER A 86 -14.90 -15.93 -8.91
N LYS A 87 -15.93 -15.09 -9.12
CA LYS A 87 -16.06 -14.18 -10.27
C LYS A 87 -15.84 -12.72 -9.91
N GLY A 88 -15.66 -12.41 -8.63
CA GLY A 88 -15.34 -11.09 -8.13
C GLY A 88 -14.11 -11.12 -7.25
N GLY A 89 -13.72 -9.95 -6.77
CA GLY A 89 -12.68 -9.83 -5.77
C GLY A 89 -13.28 -9.56 -4.38
N ILE A 90 -12.61 -8.72 -3.61
CA ILE A 90 -13.00 -8.33 -2.26
C ILE A 90 -13.21 -6.82 -2.12
N TRP A 91 -14.05 -6.44 -1.18
CA TRP A 91 -14.25 -5.05 -0.74
C TRP A 91 -13.99 -4.93 0.75
N MET A 92 -13.35 -3.83 1.13
CA MET A 92 -12.93 -3.58 2.51
C MET A 92 -13.73 -2.41 3.07
N GLU A 93 -14.57 -2.66 4.06
CA GLU A 93 -15.45 -1.65 4.65
C GLU A 93 -15.63 -1.89 6.15
N GLY A 94 -15.50 -0.84 6.95
CA GLY A 94 -15.71 -0.90 8.40
C GLY A 94 -14.84 -1.94 9.14
N GLY A 95 -13.61 -2.20 8.68
CA GLY A 95 -12.72 -3.19 9.29
C GLY A 95 -12.98 -4.65 8.86
N ASN A 96 -13.90 -4.87 7.91
CA ASN A 96 -14.28 -6.19 7.40
C ASN A 96 -13.90 -6.35 5.93
N VAL A 97 -13.80 -7.61 5.51
CA VAL A 97 -13.60 -8.00 4.11
C VAL A 97 -14.87 -8.69 3.66
N TYR A 98 -15.39 -8.28 2.51
CA TYR A 98 -16.58 -8.84 1.88
C TYR A 98 -16.21 -9.35 0.49
N ASP A 99 -16.67 -10.54 0.13
CA ASP A 99 -16.59 -11.01 -1.24
C ASP A 99 -17.51 -10.15 -2.11
N VAL A 100 -16.98 -9.62 -3.22
CA VAL A 100 -17.73 -8.85 -4.21
C VAL A 100 -18.34 -9.82 -5.20
N ASP A 101 -19.26 -10.65 -4.73
CA ASP A 101 -20.07 -11.51 -5.57
C ASP A 101 -21.32 -10.79 -6.08
N GLY A 102 -22.12 -11.49 -6.88
CA GLY A 102 -23.37 -10.95 -7.41
C GLY A 102 -24.39 -10.61 -6.34
N ALA A 103 -24.42 -11.36 -5.23
CA ALA A 103 -25.34 -11.13 -4.12
C ALA A 103 -24.97 -9.85 -3.35
N PHE A 104 -23.68 -9.62 -3.12
CA PHE A 104 -23.15 -8.39 -2.52
C PHE A 104 -23.52 -7.16 -3.36
N ILE A 105 -23.27 -7.22 -4.68
CA ILE A 105 -23.60 -6.13 -5.60
C ILE A 105 -25.11 -5.84 -5.60
N LYS A 106 -25.95 -6.87 -5.59
CA LYS A 106 -27.41 -6.73 -5.49
C LYS A 106 -27.85 -6.08 -4.17
N ASN A 107 -27.08 -6.29 -3.10
CA ASN A 107 -27.39 -5.84 -1.74
C ASN A 107 -26.83 -4.45 -1.39
N LEU A 108 -26.09 -3.78 -2.28
CA LEU A 108 -25.43 -2.49 -1.97
C LEU A 108 -26.37 -1.41 -1.42
N ALA A 109 -27.60 -1.32 -1.96
CA ALA A 109 -28.58 -0.35 -1.49
C ALA A 109 -28.98 -0.57 -0.02
N THR A 110 -29.12 -1.83 0.40
CA THR A 110 -29.40 -2.19 1.80
C THR A 110 -28.16 -2.03 2.66
N PHE A 111 -27.01 -2.50 2.17
CA PHE A 111 -25.74 -2.45 2.87
C PHE A 111 -25.35 -1.02 3.26
N TYR A 112 -25.54 -0.04 2.36
CA TYR A 112 -25.28 1.37 2.61
C TYR A 112 -26.51 2.18 3.01
N ASN A 113 -27.68 1.54 3.18
CA ASN A 113 -28.96 2.20 3.45
C ASN A 113 -29.24 3.38 2.49
N ASN A 114 -29.02 3.17 1.19
CA ASN A 114 -29.12 4.19 0.16
C ASN A 114 -29.58 3.60 -1.17
N THR A 115 -30.81 3.89 -1.58
CA THR A 115 -31.44 3.37 -2.82
C THR A 115 -30.83 3.90 -4.11
N THR A 116 -29.87 4.84 -4.02
CA THR A 116 -29.15 5.34 -5.20
C THR A 116 -28.23 4.25 -5.79
N TRP A 117 -27.81 3.28 -4.99
CA TRP A 117 -27.03 2.13 -5.44
C TRP A 117 -27.88 1.21 -6.33
N GLN A 118 -27.57 1.20 -7.63
CA GLN A 118 -28.20 0.32 -8.62
C GLN A 118 -27.17 -0.03 -9.69
N MET A 119 -26.18 -0.84 -9.31
CA MET A 119 -25.02 -1.24 -10.14
C MET A 119 -25.33 -2.40 -11.09
N TYR A 120 -26.60 -2.75 -11.27
CA TYR A 120 -27.00 -3.84 -12.15
C TYR A 120 -28.32 -3.53 -12.86
N ASN A 121 -28.52 -4.17 -14.00
CA ASN A 121 -29.79 -4.14 -14.72
C ASN A 121 -30.80 -5.04 -14.01
N ALA A 122 -31.93 -4.49 -13.54
CA ALA A 122 -32.91 -5.24 -12.76
C ALA A 122 -33.62 -6.37 -13.53
N ASN A 123 -33.65 -6.31 -14.87
CA ASN A 123 -34.30 -7.31 -15.71
C ASN A 123 -33.38 -8.48 -16.06
N THR A 124 -32.10 -8.19 -16.32
CA THR A 124 -31.12 -9.20 -16.79
C THR A 124 -30.16 -9.65 -15.71
N GLY A 125 -30.04 -8.91 -14.61
CA GLY A 125 -29.04 -9.12 -13.58
C GLY A 125 -27.61 -8.75 -13.98
N ALA A 126 -27.39 -8.24 -15.20
CA ALA A 126 -26.07 -7.86 -15.67
C ALA A 126 -25.52 -6.68 -14.84
N ILE A 127 -24.28 -6.82 -14.35
CA ILE A 127 -23.60 -5.81 -13.54
C ILE A 127 -22.95 -4.79 -14.47
N THR A 128 -23.14 -3.51 -14.15
CA THR A 128 -22.53 -2.40 -14.88
C THR A 128 -21.08 -2.25 -14.43
N LYS A 129 -20.13 -2.51 -15.33
CA LYS A 129 -18.70 -2.37 -15.07
C LYS A 129 -17.96 -1.65 -16.19
N THR A 130 -16.77 -1.15 -15.88
CA THR A 130 -15.85 -0.58 -16.88
C THR A 130 -15.38 -1.68 -17.84
N LEU A 131 -15.29 -1.37 -19.14
CA LEU A 131 -14.96 -2.37 -20.18
C LEU A 131 -13.69 -2.02 -20.96
N THR A 132 -13.31 -0.75 -20.97
CA THR A 132 -12.16 -0.25 -21.73
C THR A 132 -11.15 0.45 -20.82
N GLN A 133 -9.94 0.65 -21.34
CA GLN A 133 -8.92 1.46 -20.67
C GLN A 133 -9.40 2.90 -20.43
N ALA A 134 -10.19 3.46 -21.36
CA ALA A 134 -10.75 4.80 -21.22
C ALA A 134 -11.80 4.86 -20.09
N ASP A 135 -12.64 3.83 -19.96
CA ASP A 135 -13.60 3.74 -18.85
C ASP A 135 -12.87 3.65 -17.51
N CYS A 136 -11.86 2.78 -17.43
CA CYS A 136 -10.98 2.64 -16.26
C CYS A 136 -10.34 3.99 -15.89
N GLN A 137 -9.73 4.71 -16.83
CA GLN A 137 -9.14 6.03 -16.57
C GLN A 137 -10.18 7.02 -16.00
N ALA A 138 -11.39 7.01 -16.57
CA ALA A 138 -12.43 7.97 -16.22
C ALA A 138 -13.19 7.63 -14.93
N ALA A 139 -13.20 6.36 -14.50
CA ALA A 139 -13.83 5.90 -13.28
C ALA A 139 -12.85 5.69 -12.10
N ALA A 140 -11.58 5.41 -12.36
CA ALA A 140 -10.53 5.20 -11.36
C ALA A 140 -9.72 6.47 -11.07
N ASN A 141 -10.39 7.62 -10.90
CA ASN A 141 -9.76 8.88 -10.53
C ASN A 141 -10.59 9.63 -9.46
N PRO A 142 -10.00 10.58 -8.71
CA PRO A 142 -10.71 11.26 -7.63
C PRO A 142 -11.93 12.10 -8.06
N ASN A 143 -12.01 12.48 -9.33
CA ASN A 143 -13.06 13.34 -9.89
C ASN A 143 -13.93 12.55 -10.87
N VAL A 144 -14.56 11.47 -10.38
CA VAL A 144 -15.38 10.56 -11.20
C VAL A 144 -16.54 11.32 -11.85
N GLY A 145 -16.64 11.21 -13.17
CA GLY A 145 -17.75 11.81 -13.92
C GLY A 145 -19.08 11.11 -13.65
N VAL A 146 -20.18 11.86 -13.67
CA VAL A 146 -21.55 11.35 -13.40
C VAL A 146 -21.97 10.18 -14.29
N ALA A 147 -21.35 10.03 -15.47
CA ALA A 147 -21.59 8.91 -16.38
C ALA A 147 -21.16 7.54 -15.81
N TYR A 148 -20.22 7.52 -14.86
CA TYR A 148 -19.72 6.32 -14.20
C TYR A 148 -20.37 6.07 -12.83
N LYS A 149 -21.43 6.81 -12.49
CA LYS A 149 -22.23 6.52 -11.31
C LYS A 149 -22.81 5.10 -11.41
N ASN A 150 -22.76 4.34 -10.32
CA ASN A 150 -23.17 2.92 -10.26
C ASN A 150 -22.35 1.99 -11.16
N TYR A 151 -21.04 2.23 -11.28
CA TYR A 151 -20.12 1.31 -11.94
C TYR A 151 -19.28 0.51 -10.93
N CYS A 152 -19.12 -0.78 -11.22
CA CYS A 152 -18.00 -1.55 -10.71
C CYS A 152 -16.76 -1.23 -11.55
N VAL A 153 -15.72 -0.72 -10.92
CA VAL A 153 -14.51 -0.22 -11.56
C VAL A 153 -13.47 -1.31 -11.58
N GLU A 154 -13.10 -1.72 -12.80
CA GLU A 154 -12.10 -2.71 -13.11
C GLU A 154 -11.13 -2.16 -14.15
N CYS A 155 -9.85 -2.33 -13.87
CA CYS A 155 -8.75 -1.98 -14.76
C CYS A 155 -7.95 -3.26 -15.03
N LEU A 156 -7.58 -3.52 -16.28
CA LEU A 156 -6.96 -4.79 -16.66
C LEU A 156 -5.42 -4.72 -16.61
N PRO A 157 -4.73 -5.84 -16.28
CA PRO A 157 -3.26 -5.91 -16.29
C PRO A 157 -2.62 -5.47 -17.62
N SER A 158 -3.29 -5.74 -18.74
CA SER A 158 -2.82 -5.36 -20.07
C SER A 158 -2.65 -3.83 -20.24
N TYR A 159 -3.37 -3.01 -19.46
CA TYR A 159 -3.31 -1.55 -19.56
C TYR A 159 -2.04 -0.95 -18.92
N VAL A 160 -1.36 -1.71 -18.06
CA VAL A 160 -0.20 -1.25 -17.26
C VAL A 160 1.03 -2.14 -17.43
N SER A 161 1.04 -3.03 -18.42
CA SER A 161 2.10 -4.04 -18.63
C SER A 161 3.49 -3.46 -18.90
N THR A 162 3.57 -2.20 -19.33
CA THR A 162 4.82 -1.47 -19.58
C THR A 162 5.21 -0.54 -18.44
N LEU A 163 4.36 -0.36 -17.43
CA LEU A 163 4.61 0.57 -16.33
C LEU A 163 5.62 -0.03 -15.35
N THR A 164 6.60 0.78 -14.96
CA THR A 164 7.61 0.41 -13.96
C THR A 164 7.59 1.41 -12.81
N LYS A 165 7.99 0.96 -11.62
CA LYS A 165 8.19 1.79 -10.44
C LYS A 165 9.61 1.69 -9.96
N THR A 166 10.24 2.83 -9.70
CA THR A 166 11.54 2.88 -9.03
C THR A 166 11.31 3.15 -7.55
N ILE A 167 11.81 2.26 -6.70
CA ILE A 167 11.70 2.29 -5.25
C ILE A 167 13.10 2.30 -4.68
N TYR A 168 13.30 3.08 -3.62
CA TYR A 168 14.55 3.15 -2.88
C TYR A 168 14.31 2.74 -1.44
N ILE A 169 15.10 1.78 -0.94
CA ILE A 169 15.10 1.39 0.48
C ILE A 169 16.54 1.32 0.98
N PRO A 170 16.83 1.75 2.22
CA PRO A 170 18.17 1.62 2.82
C PRO A 170 18.64 0.16 2.83
N VAL A 171 19.91 -0.08 2.47
CA VAL A 171 20.52 -1.43 2.58
C VAL A 171 20.59 -1.85 4.05
N THR A 172 20.97 -0.90 4.92
CA THR A 172 20.98 -1.08 6.37
C THR A 172 19.96 -0.12 6.99
N PRO A 173 18.82 -0.62 7.48
CA PRO A 173 17.79 0.21 8.11
C PRO A 173 18.34 0.99 9.31
N VAL A 174 17.84 2.22 9.51
CA VAL A 174 18.27 3.10 10.62
C VAL A 174 17.06 3.45 11.46
N LYS A 175 16.95 2.87 12.66
CA LYS A 175 15.86 3.21 13.59
C LYS A 175 15.98 4.66 14.06
N LEU A 176 14.87 5.37 14.07
CA LEU A 176 14.75 6.73 14.56
C LEU A 176 14.21 6.74 15.99
N SER A 177 14.49 7.83 16.71
CA SER A 177 13.92 8.11 18.03
C SER A 177 12.44 8.49 17.98
N SER A 178 11.96 8.97 16.84
CA SER A 178 10.55 9.30 16.58
C SER A 178 10.11 8.73 15.24
N SER A 179 8.87 8.28 15.16
CA SER A 179 8.30 7.74 13.93
C SER A 179 8.02 8.84 12.91
N THR A 180 8.07 8.48 11.63
CA THR A 180 7.70 9.33 10.50
C THR A 180 6.31 8.91 10.02
N SER A 181 5.41 9.88 9.88
CA SER A 181 4.11 9.68 9.25
C SER A 181 4.25 9.48 7.74
N PHE A 182 3.32 8.73 7.15
CA PHE A 182 3.20 8.63 5.70
C PHE A 182 2.65 9.92 5.09
N GLY A 183 3.05 10.19 3.85
CA GLY A 183 2.52 11.28 3.06
C GLY A 183 1.06 11.03 2.66
N ALA A 184 0.19 12.02 2.88
CA ALA A 184 -1.24 11.97 2.62
C ALA A 184 -1.70 12.86 1.45
N GLY A 185 -0.81 13.16 0.50
CA GLY A 185 -1.16 13.86 -0.74
C GLY A 185 -0.11 14.87 -1.23
N PRO A 186 -0.45 15.73 -2.20
CA PRO A 186 0.47 16.72 -2.72
C PRO A 186 1.02 17.63 -1.61
N GLY A 187 2.34 17.74 -1.51
CA GLY A 187 3.02 18.57 -0.51
C GLY A 187 3.17 17.96 0.88
N SER A 188 2.66 16.74 1.11
CA SER A 188 2.92 16.03 2.38
C SER A 188 4.35 15.53 2.46
N SER A 189 4.91 15.55 3.66
CA SER A 189 6.20 14.92 3.99
C SER A 189 6.05 13.41 4.16
N GLY A 190 7.10 12.64 3.89
CA GLY A 190 7.10 11.18 4.02
C GLY A 190 6.70 10.45 2.73
N PRO A 191 7.04 9.15 2.62
CA PRO A 191 6.61 8.34 1.49
C PRO A 191 5.10 8.10 1.54
N SER A 192 4.44 7.98 0.39
CA SER A 192 3.05 7.52 0.33
C SER A 192 2.96 6.00 0.44
N ALA A 193 3.90 5.30 -0.20
CA ALA A 193 4.07 3.86 -0.15
C ALA A 193 4.57 3.40 1.22
N ARG A 194 4.17 2.19 1.61
CA ARG A 194 4.42 1.63 2.96
C ARG A 194 5.60 0.71 2.91
N GLY A 195 5.70 0.01 1.79
CA GLY A 195 6.78 -0.90 1.49
C GLY A 195 6.59 -1.54 0.13
N ILE A 196 7.38 -2.57 -0.09
CA ILE A 196 7.41 -3.36 -1.31
C ILE A 196 7.39 -4.85 -0.95
N ALA A 197 6.48 -5.58 -1.58
CA ALA A 197 6.39 -7.03 -1.46
C ALA A 197 7.54 -7.72 -2.22
N PHE A 198 7.84 -8.98 -1.88
CA PHE A 198 8.91 -9.72 -2.57
C PHE A 198 8.65 -9.95 -4.07
N ASN A 199 7.40 -9.89 -4.52
CA ASN A 199 7.07 -9.92 -5.94
C ASN A 199 7.19 -8.56 -6.66
N GLY A 200 7.65 -7.52 -5.96
CA GLY A 200 7.90 -6.18 -6.48
C GLY A 200 6.70 -5.23 -6.42
N VAL A 201 5.52 -5.73 -6.07
CA VAL A 201 4.31 -4.90 -5.95
C VAL A 201 4.37 -4.04 -4.68
N VAL A 202 3.92 -2.79 -4.79
CA VAL A 202 3.91 -1.83 -3.69
C VAL A 202 2.78 -2.14 -2.71
N PHE A 203 3.08 -2.05 -1.42
CA PHE A 203 2.09 -1.88 -0.35
C PHE A 203 1.72 -0.39 -0.30
N ASP A 204 0.57 -0.01 -0.83
CA ASP A 204 0.19 1.40 -1.06
C ASP A 204 -0.64 1.99 0.10
N ALA A 205 -0.89 3.29 0.04
CA ALA A 205 -1.84 4.05 0.87
C ALA A 205 -3.23 3.38 0.94
N PRO A 206 -4.03 3.51 2.04
CA PRO A 206 -5.42 3.10 2.03
C PRO A 206 -6.11 3.62 0.79
N ALA A 207 -6.89 2.75 0.15
CA ALA A 207 -7.77 3.20 -0.91
C ALA A 207 -8.70 4.29 -0.35
N PRO A 208 -8.98 5.36 -1.11
CA PRO A 208 -9.85 6.44 -0.66
C PRO A 208 -11.33 6.01 -0.73
N VAL A 209 -11.73 5.07 0.12
CA VAL A 209 -13.07 4.45 0.15
C VAL A 209 -14.17 5.51 0.22
N ASN A 210 -13.97 6.55 1.02
CA ASN A 210 -14.93 7.67 1.11
C ASN A 210 -15.15 8.39 -0.23
N ILE A 211 -14.09 8.57 -1.05
CA ILE A 211 -14.19 9.20 -2.37
C ILE A 211 -14.89 8.26 -3.36
N ILE A 212 -14.54 6.97 -3.32
CA ILE A 212 -15.15 5.92 -4.15
C ILE A 212 -16.67 5.87 -3.91
N LEU A 213 -17.08 5.77 -2.64
CA LEU A 213 -18.49 5.69 -2.27
C LEU A 213 -19.25 6.99 -2.56
N ALA A 214 -18.63 8.17 -2.42
CA ALA A 214 -19.26 9.45 -2.76
C ALA A 214 -19.61 9.57 -4.25
N ALA A 215 -18.85 8.90 -5.12
CA ALA A 215 -19.13 8.82 -6.56
C ALA A 215 -20.16 7.73 -6.93
N TYR A 216 -20.63 6.93 -5.96
CA TYR A 216 -21.40 5.70 -6.20
C TYR A 216 -20.68 4.73 -7.15
N THR A 217 -19.36 4.67 -7.08
CA THR A 217 -18.59 3.60 -7.70
C THR A 217 -18.18 2.57 -6.66
N LEU A 218 -17.88 1.36 -7.12
CA LEU A 218 -17.20 0.34 -6.31
C LEU A 218 -15.91 0.01 -7.05
N ALA A 219 -14.76 -0.01 -6.38
CA ALA A 219 -13.48 -0.32 -7.00
C ALA A 219 -12.82 -1.50 -6.28
N PRO A 220 -13.35 -2.73 -6.45
CA PRO A 220 -12.89 -3.90 -5.70
C PRO A 220 -11.39 -4.10 -5.76
N PHE A 221 -10.85 -4.72 -4.72
CA PHE A 221 -9.55 -5.36 -4.76
C PHE A 221 -9.74 -6.79 -5.25
N ASP A 222 -8.74 -7.41 -5.85
CA ASP A 222 -8.80 -8.85 -6.05
C ASP A 222 -8.54 -9.58 -4.74
N ASP A 223 -8.65 -10.90 -4.75
CA ASP A 223 -8.39 -11.72 -3.56
C ASP A 223 -6.94 -11.62 -3.03
N ALA A 224 -6.00 -11.09 -3.82
CA ALA A 224 -4.65 -10.82 -3.33
C ALA A 224 -4.56 -9.48 -2.59
N GLY A 225 -5.66 -8.73 -2.51
CA GLY A 225 -5.77 -7.45 -1.83
C GLY A 225 -5.29 -6.27 -2.67
N GLY A 226 -5.21 -6.44 -4.01
CA GLY A 226 -4.70 -5.41 -4.91
C GLY A 226 -5.64 -5.06 -6.05
N HIS A 227 -5.41 -3.91 -6.66
CA HIS A 227 -6.10 -3.49 -7.87
C HIS A 227 -5.21 -2.60 -8.74
N ILE A 228 -5.72 -2.16 -9.89
CA ILE A 228 -4.96 -1.40 -10.87
C ILE A 228 -5.46 0.04 -10.94
N ASN A 229 -4.51 0.97 -10.92
CA ASN A 229 -4.70 2.34 -11.40
C ASN A 229 -3.71 2.60 -12.54
N LEU A 230 -4.10 3.35 -13.58
CA LEU A 230 -3.25 3.54 -14.76
C LEU A 230 -1.97 4.36 -14.49
N GLY A 231 -1.95 5.20 -13.45
CA GLY A 231 -0.75 5.92 -13.01
C GLY A 231 0.11 5.12 -12.04
N ALA A 232 -0.47 4.18 -11.29
CA ALA A 232 0.21 3.42 -10.25
C ALA A 232 0.41 1.93 -10.58
N GLY A 233 -0.05 1.42 -11.71
CA GLY A 233 0.00 -0.02 -11.97
C GLY A 233 -0.84 -0.83 -10.98
N TYR A 234 -0.55 -2.14 -10.88
CA TYR A 234 -1.10 -2.98 -9.82
C TYR A 234 -0.40 -2.69 -8.48
N HIS A 235 -1.18 -2.58 -7.41
CA HIS A 235 -0.70 -2.27 -6.07
C HIS A 235 -1.65 -2.85 -5.01
N TYR A 236 -1.12 -3.19 -3.85
CA TYR A 236 -1.90 -3.77 -2.76
C TYR A 236 -2.39 -2.69 -1.79
N HIS A 237 -3.56 -2.94 -1.23
CA HIS A 237 -4.18 -2.20 -0.13
C HIS A 237 -4.35 -3.06 1.13
N ALA A 238 -4.22 -4.38 0.99
CA ALA A 238 -4.23 -5.33 2.08
C ALA A 238 -3.32 -6.53 1.80
N ALA A 239 -2.83 -7.16 2.87
CA ALA A 239 -2.16 -8.45 2.79
C ALA A 239 -3.17 -9.57 3.07
N THR A 240 -3.45 -10.41 2.07
CA THR A 240 -4.41 -11.53 2.16
C THR A 240 -3.73 -12.90 2.21
N GLY A 241 -2.40 -12.93 2.17
CA GLY A 241 -1.61 -14.17 2.19
C GLY A 241 -1.36 -14.80 0.81
N LYS A 242 -1.75 -14.14 -0.29
CA LYS A 242 -1.49 -14.64 -1.66
C LYS A 242 -0.11 -14.24 -2.23
N SER A 243 0.51 -13.17 -1.73
CA SER A 243 1.85 -12.77 -2.19
C SER A 243 2.94 -13.71 -1.68
N THR A 244 4.06 -13.78 -2.40
CA THR A 244 5.28 -14.49 -1.97
C THR A 244 5.66 -14.14 -0.54
N LYS A 245 6.01 -15.17 0.23
CA LYS A 245 6.39 -15.05 1.63
C LYS A 245 7.52 -15.98 2.02
N ILE A 246 8.23 -15.62 3.08
CA ILE A 246 9.32 -16.38 3.66
C ILE A 246 8.92 -16.84 5.05
N THR A 247 8.56 -18.12 5.15
CA THR A 247 8.22 -18.79 6.40
C THR A 247 9.38 -18.70 7.39
N GLN A 248 9.06 -18.43 8.66
CA GLN A 248 10.02 -18.41 9.75
C GLN A 248 10.02 -19.76 10.45
N THR A 249 11.20 -20.28 10.77
CA THR A 249 11.38 -21.65 11.30
C THR A 249 10.96 -21.81 12.75
N ASP A 250 10.79 -20.72 13.49
CA ASP A 250 10.46 -20.66 14.91
C ASP A 250 8.97 -20.36 15.18
N GLY A 251 8.12 -20.41 14.14
CA GLY A 251 6.69 -20.17 14.25
C GLY A 251 6.26 -18.70 14.24
N HIS A 252 7.21 -17.78 14.03
CA HIS A 252 6.90 -16.38 13.77
C HIS A 252 6.08 -16.19 12.48
N ALA A 253 5.45 -15.03 12.32
CA ALA A 253 4.75 -14.67 11.10
C ALA A 253 5.71 -14.73 9.90
N ALA A 254 5.23 -15.08 8.71
CA ALA A 254 6.09 -15.08 7.53
C ALA A 254 6.45 -13.65 7.11
N MET A 255 7.67 -13.45 6.64
CA MET A 255 8.09 -12.18 6.05
C MET A 255 7.50 -12.05 4.65
N ILE A 256 7.00 -10.88 4.25
CA ILE A 256 6.34 -10.67 2.95
C ILE A 256 6.96 -9.52 2.14
N GLY A 257 7.84 -8.73 2.74
CA GLY A 257 8.50 -7.62 2.06
C GLY A 257 9.31 -6.74 3.00
N TYR A 258 9.61 -5.54 2.54
CA TYR A 258 10.31 -4.51 3.31
C TYR A 258 9.52 -3.20 3.29
N ALA A 259 9.53 -2.48 4.40
CA ALA A 259 9.02 -1.13 4.50
C ALA A 259 9.94 -0.14 3.76
N MET A 260 9.45 1.07 3.51
CA MET A 260 10.23 2.11 2.80
C MET A 260 11.51 2.55 3.56
N ASP A 261 11.59 2.28 4.87
CA ASP A 261 12.78 2.48 5.70
C ASP A 261 13.71 1.25 5.77
N GLY A 262 13.37 0.18 5.04
CA GLY A 262 14.15 -1.05 4.91
C GLY A 262 13.90 -2.08 6.02
N PHE A 263 13.12 -1.80 7.06
CA PHE A 263 12.78 -2.83 8.04
C PHE A 263 11.83 -3.87 7.44
N GLY A 264 11.90 -5.11 7.91
CA GLY A 264 11.07 -6.19 7.41
C GLY A 264 9.58 -5.98 7.69
N ILE A 265 8.72 -6.37 6.74
CA ILE A 265 7.27 -6.45 6.91
C ILE A 265 6.88 -7.92 6.94
N PHE A 266 6.10 -8.28 7.96
CA PHE A 266 5.63 -9.63 8.24
C PHE A 266 4.10 -9.73 8.18
N GLU A 267 3.58 -10.93 7.96
CA GLU A 267 2.15 -11.23 8.07
C GLU A 267 1.61 -10.84 9.47
N ARG A 268 0.30 -10.56 9.55
CA ARG A 268 -0.33 -10.12 10.82
C ARG A 268 -0.22 -11.18 11.92
N LEU A 269 -0.43 -12.44 11.54
CA LEU A 269 -0.53 -13.55 12.47
C LEU A 269 0.74 -14.39 12.44
N SER A 270 1.11 -14.91 13.61
CA SER A 270 2.10 -15.98 13.74
C SER A 270 1.68 -17.23 12.95
N ALA A 271 2.57 -18.20 12.81
CA ALA A 271 2.25 -19.49 12.18
C ALA A 271 1.12 -20.25 12.92
N SER A 272 0.89 -19.94 14.21
CA SER A 272 -0.21 -20.49 15.01
C SER A 272 -1.52 -19.67 14.92
N GLY A 273 -1.56 -18.62 14.09
CA GLY A 273 -2.75 -17.78 13.91
C GLY A 273 -2.97 -16.75 15.01
N THR A 274 -1.93 -16.41 15.78
CA THR A 274 -2.01 -15.44 16.91
C THR A 274 -1.47 -14.08 16.51
N GLU A 275 -2.18 -13.01 16.85
CA GLU A 275 -1.69 -11.63 16.67
C GLU A 275 -0.78 -11.22 17.84
N TYR A 276 0.27 -10.47 17.54
CA TYR A 276 1.24 -9.99 18.53
C TYR A 276 0.64 -8.87 19.38
N SER A 277 0.79 -8.96 20.70
CA SER A 277 0.21 -8.01 21.66
C SER A 277 1.13 -6.86 22.04
N ASP A 278 2.40 -6.93 21.64
CA ASP A 278 3.49 -6.00 22.02
C ASP A 278 3.88 -5.04 20.87
N LEU A 279 3.04 -4.92 19.85
CA LEU A 279 3.26 -4.02 18.74
C LEU A 279 3.17 -2.55 19.17
N ASP A 280 4.11 -1.74 18.70
CA ASP A 280 4.14 -0.29 18.89
C ASP A 280 3.08 0.43 18.01
N SER A 281 3.05 1.76 18.08
CA SER A 281 2.08 2.57 17.32
C SER A 281 2.18 2.41 15.80
N ASN A 282 3.32 1.97 15.27
CA ASN A 282 3.53 1.71 13.85
C ASN A 282 3.22 0.27 13.45
N ARG A 283 2.74 -0.56 14.39
CA ARG A 283 2.57 -2.00 14.26
C ARG A 283 3.90 -2.77 14.17
N GLY A 284 4.97 -2.25 14.77
CA GLY A 284 6.25 -2.97 14.83
C GLY A 284 6.70 -3.27 16.25
N HIS A 285 7.65 -4.18 16.39
CA HIS A 285 8.31 -4.48 17.65
C HIS A 285 9.74 -4.93 17.39
N TYR A 286 10.48 -5.28 18.44
CA TYR A 286 11.86 -5.73 18.36
C TYR A 286 12.02 -7.11 18.99
N ASP A 287 12.78 -7.98 18.33
CA ASP A 287 13.37 -9.18 18.94
C ASP A 287 14.83 -9.35 18.53
N ASP A 288 15.59 -10.18 19.24
CA ASP A 288 17.04 -10.34 19.01
C ASP A 288 17.39 -11.07 17.71
N THR A 289 16.44 -11.79 17.11
CA THR A 289 16.62 -12.55 15.86
C THR A 289 16.39 -11.68 14.63
N ARG A 290 15.37 -10.81 14.68
CA ARG A 290 14.87 -10.02 13.55
C ARG A 290 15.19 -8.54 13.65
N GLY A 291 15.68 -8.10 14.82
CA GLY A 291 15.73 -6.69 15.14
C GLY A 291 14.34 -6.07 15.15
N TYR A 292 14.25 -4.78 14.89
CA TYR A 292 12.96 -4.11 14.73
C TYR A 292 12.31 -4.50 13.40
N HIS A 293 11.02 -4.84 13.42
CA HIS A 293 10.26 -5.21 12.24
C HIS A 293 8.76 -4.95 12.42
N TYR A 294 8.02 -4.91 11.31
CA TYR A 294 6.59 -4.60 11.30
C TYR A 294 5.72 -5.82 11.03
N HIS A 295 4.48 -5.75 11.51
CA HIS A 295 3.41 -6.67 11.19
C HIS A 295 2.26 -5.94 10.50
N VAL A 296 1.82 -6.47 9.36
CA VAL A 296 0.70 -5.88 8.63
C VAL A 296 -0.59 -5.89 9.45
N ASP A 297 -1.47 -4.94 9.16
CA ASP A 297 -2.81 -4.85 9.72
C ASP A 297 -3.72 -5.96 9.21
N LYS A 298 -4.90 -6.09 9.83
CA LYS A 298 -5.98 -6.91 9.31
C LYS A 298 -6.39 -6.35 7.95
N ALA A 299 -6.60 -7.23 6.96
CA ALA A 299 -6.95 -6.82 5.59
C ALA A 299 -8.06 -5.76 5.55
N GLY A 300 -9.19 -6.01 6.22
CA GLY A 300 -10.32 -5.07 6.25
C GLY A 300 -10.04 -3.69 6.86
N SER A 301 -8.88 -3.47 7.50
CA SER A 301 -8.43 -2.16 7.96
C SER A 301 -7.99 -1.24 6.82
N ASN A 302 -7.88 -1.74 5.57
CA ASN A 302 -7.40 -0.97 4.41
C ASN A 302 -6.02 -0.33 4.69
N ASN A 303 -5.14 -1.10 5.33
CA ASN A 303 -3.89 -0.62 5.90
C ASN A 303 -2.85 -1.75 5.98
N PHE A 304 -1.57 -1.37 6.04
CA PHE A 304 -0.46 -2.28 6.33
C PHE A 304 0.19 -1.91 7.66
N ILE A 305 0.76 -0.71 7.75
CA ILE A 305 1.48 -0.19 8.92
C ILE A 305 1.14 1.29 9.08
N ASN A 306 1.29 1.84 10.28
CA ASN A 306 0.79 3.19 10.59
C ASN A 306 1.82 4.31 10.38
N GLY A 307 3.10 3.96 10.29
CA GLY A 307 4.20 4.89 10.08
C GLY A 307 5.53 4.16 9.92
N LEU A 308 6.60 4.93 9.76
CA LEU A 308 7.97 4.41 9.66
C LEU A 308 8.75 4.76 10.93
N ALA A 309 9.17 3.75 11.68
CA ALA A 309 10.10 3.89 12.78
C ALA A 309 11.55 4.09 12.34
N GLY A 310 11.87 3.92 11.05
CA GLY A 310 13.20 4.13 10.48
C GLY A 310 13.32 5.32 9.54
N ALA A 311 14.55 5.67 9.21
CA ALA A 311 14.86 6.65 8.19
C ALA A 311 14.65 6.06 6.79
N TYR A 312 13.85 6.71 5.97
CA TYR A 312 13.59 6.29 4.58
C TYR A 312 14.47 7.07 3.60
N ALA A 313 14.67 6.53 2.39
CA ALA A 313 15.43 7.20 1.34
C ALA A 313 14.61 8.29 0.64
N ASN A 314 15.16 9.51 0.52
CA ASN A 314 14.56 10.59 -0.28
C ASN A 314 14.73 10.37 -1.79
#